data_AF-A0A497A458-F1
#
_entry.id   AF-A0A497A458-F1
#
_cell.length_a   1.000
_cell.length_b   1.000
_cell.length_c   1.000
_cell.angle_alpha   90.00
_cell.angle_beta   90.00
_cell.angle_gamma   90.00
#
_symmetry.space_group_name_H-M   'P 1'
#
loop_
_entity.id
_entity.type
_entity.pdbx_description
1 polymer ?
#
loop_
_entity_poly.entity_id
_entity_poly.type
_entity_poly.pdbx_seq_one_letter_code
_entity_poly.pdbx_strand_id
1 'polypeptide(L)'
;MTFSSCVYIPHNLMILVGGVMKEIRFRLRDADYDILRHIAKTKGYNSVNEFVKHLVLDLIENRMIVDQIDWNKLVMKVNNLHDRIDDLESRLSDIEKELNDLKNRLKGTLIFKTR
;
A
#
# COMPACT_ATOMS: atom_id res chain seq x y z
N MET A 1 -18.72 -40.04 -22.11
CA MET A 1 -19.42 -39.28 -21.05
C MET A 1 -18.45 -39.09 -19.90
N THR A 2 -17.79 -37.93 -19.80
CA THR A 2 -16.84 -37.67 -18.71
C THR A 2 -17.60 -37.03 -17.55
N PHE A 3 -17.80 -37.79 -16.48
CA PHE A 3 -18.38 -37.30 -15.24
C PHE A 3 -17.42 -36.28 -14.62
N SER A 4 -17.86 -35.03 -14.52
CA SER A 4 -17.17 -33.97 -13.79
C SER A 4 -17.38 -34.22 -12.29
N SER A 5 -16.46 -34.94 -11.66
CA SER A 5 -16.48 -35.20 -10.22
C SER A 5 -16.24 -33.88 -9.48
N CYS A 6 -17.27 -33.31 -8.86
CA CYS A 6 -17.10 -32.18 -7.94
C CYS A 6 -16.57 -32.71 -6.61
N VAL A 7 -15.27 -32.62 -6.36
CA VAL A 7 -14.69 -32.90 -5.05
C VAL A 7 -15.00 -31.73 -4.10
N TYR A 8 -15.87 -31.99 -3.13
CA TYR A 8 -16.24 -31.08 -2.04
C TYR A 8 -15.09 -31.07 -1.02
N ILE A 9 -14.43 -29.93 -0.79
CA ILE A 9 -13.41 -29.79 0.26
C ILE A 9 -14.18 -29.50 1.56
N PRO A 10 -14.26 -30.43 2.54
CA PRO A 10 -15.28 -30.38 3.57
C PRO A 10 -14.91 -29.56 4.82
N HIS A 11 -13.87 -28.71 4.77
CA HIS A 11 -13.56 -27.85 5.91
C HIS A 11 -13.24 -26.42 5.50
N ASN A 12 -14.11 -25.52 5.95
CA ASN A 12 -14.27 -24.15 5.49
C ASN A 12 -13.06 -23.27 5.85
N LEU A 13 -12.56 -22.49 4.89
CA LEU A 13 -11.76 -21.30 5.16
C LEU A 13 -12.77 -20.17 5.43
N MET A 14 -12.85 -19.73 6.69
CA MET A 14 -13.65 -18.57 7.08
C MET A 14 -12.74 -17.35 7.19
N ILE A 15 -13.10 -16.28 6.50
CA ILE A 15 -12.42 -14.99 6.58
C ILE A 15 -13.40 -13.92 7.10
N LEU A 16 -12.91 -13.01 7.92
CA LEU A 16 -13.70 -11.88 8.41
C LEU A 16 -13.61 -10.73 7.38
N VAL A 17 -14.73 -10.35 6.77
CA VAL A 17 -14.81 -9.24 5.81
C VAL A 17 -15.84 -8.24 6.29
N GLY A 18 -15.39 -7.04 6.71
CA GLY A 18 -16.28 -5.98 7.19
C GLY A 18 -17.08 -6.38 8.44
N GLY A 19 -16.52 -7.19 9.32
CA GLY A 19 -17.19 -7.68 10.53
C GLY A 19 -18.07 -8.92 10.35
N VAL A 20 -18.18 -9.46 9.13
CA VAL A 20 -18.97 -10.67 8.83
C VAL A 20 -18.06 -11.83 8.44
N MET A 21 -18.31 -13.01 9.02
CA MET A 21 -17.62 -14.25 8.66
C MET A 21 -18.11 -14.75 7.29
N LYS A 22 -17.19 -14.85 6.33
CA LYS A 22 -17.45 -15.36 4.99
C LYS A 22 -16.67 -16.63 4.73
N GLU A 23 -17.36 -17.65 4.22
CA GLU A 23 -16.75 -18.89 3.76
C GLU A 23 -16.22 -18.73 2.34
N ILE A 24 -14.98 -19.13 2.11
CA ILE A 24 -14.43 -19.23 0.76
C ILE A 24 -14.41 -20.69 0.32
N ARG A 25 -15.05 -20.94 -0.82
CA ARG A 25 -15.04 -22.24 -1.51
C ARG A 25 -14.38 -22.07 -2.86
N PHE A 26 -13.39 -22.91 -3.13
CA PHE A 26 -12.75 -23.00 -4.43
C PHE A 26 -13.07 -24.35 -5.05
N ARG A 27 -13.41 -24.35 -6.34
CA ARG A 27 -13.53 -25.58 -7.13
C ARG A 27 -12.21 -25.80 -7.85
N LEU A 28 -11.67 -27.00 -7.68
CA LEU A 28 -10.47 -27.46 -8.36
C LEU A 28 -10.83 -28.65 -9.23
N ARG A 29 -10.08 -28.85 -10.32
CA ARG A 29 -10.16 -30.09 -11.10
C ARG A 29 -9.45 -31.19 -10.30
N ASP A 30 -9.85 -32.44 -10.51
CA ASP A 30 -9.29 -33.60 -9.79
C ASP A 30 -7.75 -33.65 -9.91
N ALA A 31 -7.21 -33.42 -11.11
CA ALA A 31 -5.77 -33.37 -11.33
C ALA A 31 -5.06 -32.28 -10.52
N ASP A 32 -5.66 -31.08 -10.41
CA ASP A 32 -5.10 -29.98 -9.63
C ASP A 32 -5.17 -30.28 -8.11
N TYR A 33 -6.23 -30.95 -7.67
CA TYR A 33 -6.39 -31.38 -6.27
C TYR A 33 -5.35 -32.44 -5.88
N ASP A 34 -5.09 -33.42 -6.74
CA ASP A 34 -4.09 -34.46 -6.49
C ASP A 34 -2.67 -33.88 -6.40
N ILE A 35 -2.35 -32.92 -7.27
CA ILE A 35 -1.09 -32.16 -7.19
C ILE A 35 -1.00 -31.43 -5.84
N LEU A 36 -2.03 -30.67 -5.45
CA LEU A 36 -2.05 -29.94 -4.18
C LEU A 36 -1.96 -30.88 -2.97
N ARG A 37 -2.58 -32.05 -3.03
CA ARG A 37 -2.50 -33.08 -1.99
C ARG A 37 -1.10 -33.65 -1.86
N HIS A 38 -0.41 -33.88 -2.97
CA HIS A 38 0.98 -34.34 -2.94
C HIS A 38 1.91 -33.27 -2.36
N ILE A 39 1.73 -32.01 -2.76
CA ILE A 39 2.48 -30.88 -2.22
C ILE A 39 2.22 -30.70 -0.72
N ALA A 40 0.96 -30.75 -0.29
CA ALA A 40 0.60 -30.65 1.13
C ALA A 40 1.31 -31.73 1.96
N LYS A 41 1.27 -33.00 1.50
CA LYS A 41 1.94 -34.11 2.18
C LYS A 41 3.46 -33.96 2.23
N THR A 42 4.09 -33.56 1.13
CA THR A 42 5.55 -33.35 1.09
C THR A 42 5.99 -32.20 2.00
N LYS A 43 5.10 -31.24 2.25
CA LYS A 43 5.29 -30.15 3.22
C LYS A 43 4.88 -30.52 4.66
N GLY A 44 4.43 -31.75 4.91
CA GLY A 44 4.07 -32.24 6.24
C GLY A 44 2.65 -31.94 6.71
N TYR A 45 1.77 -31.44 5.83
CA TYR A 45 0.38 -31.16 6.16
C TYR A 45 -0.51 -32.40 6.08
N ASN A 46 -1.44 -32.50 7.01
CA ASN A 46 -2.38 -33.63 7.10
C ASN A 46 -3.57 -33.47 6.15
N SER A 47 -3.83 -32.25 5.68
CA SER A 47 -4.90 -31.96 4.72
C SER A 47 -4.51 -30.86 3.73
N VAL A 48 -5.08 -30.93 2.51
CA VAL A 48 -4.97 -29.85 1.51
C VAL A 48 -5.52 -28.54 2.07
N ASN A 49 -6.56 -28.61 2.88
CA ASN A 49 -7.19 -27.44 3.47
C ASN A 49 -6.25 -26.69 4.43
N GLU A 50 -5.57 -27.42 5.31
CA GLU A 50 -4.60 -26.84 6.24
C GLU A 50 -3.44 -26.19 5.48
N PHE A 51 -2.95 -26.87 4.44
CA PHE A 51 -1.94 -26.32 3.55
C PHE A 51 -2.39 -25.03 2.84
N VAL A 52 -3.60 -25.01 2.27
CA VAL A 52 -4.15 -23.83 1.59
C VAL A 52 -4.39 -22.68 2.57
N LYS A 53 -4.84 -22.97 3.80
CA LYS A 53 -4.99 -21.97 4.86
C LYS A 53 -3.65 -21.29 5.16
N HIS A 54 -2.60 -22.07 5.39
CA HIS A 54 -1.26 -21.54 5.61
C HIS A 54 -0.76 -20.74 4.40
N LEU A 55 -0.90 -21.27 3.18
CA LEU A 55 -0.48 -20.57 1.98
C LEU A 55 -1.19 -19.22 1.79
N VAL A 56 -2.50 -19.16 2.04
CA VAL A 56 -3.26 -17.91 1.96
C VAL A 56 -2.81 -16.92 3.03
N LEU A 57 -2.57 -17.37 4.26
CA LEU A 57 -2.05 -16.52 5.32
C LEU A 57 -0.67 -15.96 4.98
N ASP A 58 0.26 -16.80 4.52
CA ASP A 58 1.60 -16.40 4.10
C ASP A 58 1.55 -15.40 2.94
N LEU A 59 0.65 -15.60 1.97
CA LEU A 59 0.46 -14.67 0.85
C LEU A 59 -0.12 -13.32 1.31
N ILE A 60 -1.05 -13.33 2.28
CA ILE A 60 -1.59 -12.10 2.87
C ILE A 60 -0.49 -11.36 3.63
N GLU A 61 0.30 -12.04 4.44
CA GLU A 61 1.40 -11.44 5.21
C GLU A 61 2.45 -10.83 4.29
N ASN A 62 2.89 -11.57 3.27
CA ASN A 62 3.83 -11.05 2.27
C ASN A 62 3.27 -9.84 1.52
N ARG A 63 1.97 -9.85 1.17
CA ARG A 63 1.31 -8.70 0.56
C ARG A 63 1.27 -7.50 1.50
N MET A 64 0.94 -7.70 2.77
CA MET A 64 0.94 -6.63 3.78
C MET A 64 2.33 -6.00 3.92
N ILE A 65 3.39 -6.80 3.89
CA ILE A 65 4.78 -6.31 3.93
C ILE A 65 5.10 -5.47 2.69
N VAL A 66 4.72 -5.93 1.48
CA VAL A 66 4.95 -5.17 0.24
C VAL A 66 4.20 -3.84 0.25
N ASP A 67 2.91 -3.86 0.62
CA ASP A 67 2.08 -2.66 0.72
C ASP A 67 2.65 -1.67 1.76
N GLN A 68 3.21 -2.17 2.88
CA GLN A 68 3.85 -1.35 3.90
C GLN A 68 5.17 -0.72 3.42
N ILE A 69 6.00 -1.47 2.67
CA ILE A 69 7.22 -0.95 2.05
C ILE A 69 6.89 0.19 1.08
N ASP A 70 5.85 0.02 0.27
CA ASP A 70 5.43 1.03 -0.69
C ASP A 70 4.81 2.26 0.00
N TRP A 71 4.11 2.08 1.12
CA TRP A 71 3.63 3.19 1.94
C TRP A 71 4.80 4.01 2.52
N ASN A 72 5.83 3.36 3.07
CA ASN A 72 7.01 4.04 3.60
C ASN A 72 7.73 4.88 2.52
N LYS A 73 7.87 4.34 1.31
CA LYS A 73 8.45 5.10 0.18
C LYS A 73 7.61 6.32 -0.17
N LEU A 74 6.28 6.20 -0.14
CA LEU A 74 5.39 7.33 -0.41
C LEU A 74 5.52 8.40 0.68
N VAL A 75 5.53 7.99 1.94
CA VAL A 75 5.73 8.90 3.09
C VAL A 75 7.05 9.66 2.96
N MET A 76 8.15 9.00 2.60
CA MET A 76 9.43 9.68 2.37
C MET A 76 9.36 10.72 1.26
N LYS A 77 8.67 10.41 0.15
CA LYS A 77 8.48 11.37 -0.94
C LYS A 77 7.66 12.58 -0.49
N VAL A 78 6.61 12.35 0.29
CA VAL A 78 5.76 13.42 0.83
C VAL A 78 6.56 14.31 1.78
N ASN A 79 7.34 13.75 2.69
CA ASN A 79 8.18 14.52 3.61
C ASN A 79 9.21 15.38 2.85
N ASN A 80 9.90 14.80 1.87
CA ASN A 80 10.83 15.57 1.05
C ASN A 80 10.16 16.67 0.23
N LEU A 81 8.90 16.49 -0.19
CA LEU A 81 8.13 17.57 -0.81
C LEU A 81 7.74 18.64 0.20
N HIS A 82 7.43 18.26 1.44
CA HIS A 82 7.13 19.18 2.52
C HIS A 82 8.34 20.06 2.86
N ASP A 83 9.52 19.46 3.05
CA ASP A 83 10.76 20.20 3.31
C ASP A 83 11.08 21.21 2.18
N ARG A 84 10.78 20.84 0.93
CA ARG A 84 10.95 21.73 -0.23
C ARG A 84 9.94 22.86 -0.26
N ILE A 85 8.73 22.64 0.24
CA ILE A 85 7.73 23.70 0.38
C ILE A 85 8.20 24.69 1.43
N ASP A 86 8.68 24.21 2.58
CA ASP A 86 9.19 25.06 3.66
C ASP A 86 10.37 25.95 3.21
N ASP A 87 11.31 25.39 2.43
CA ASP A 87 12.42 26.17 1.82
C ASP A 87 11.87 27.27 0.89
N LEU A 88 10.90 26.92 0.05
CA LEU A 88 10.30 27.88 -0.88
C LEU A 88 9.54 28.99 -0.15
N GLU A 89 8.83 28.68 0.93
CA GLU A 89 8.13 29.65 1.77
C GLU A 89 9.11 30.61 2.45
N SER A 90 10.23 30.11 2.98
CA SER A 90 11.28 30.96 3.56
C SER A 90 11.85 31.93 2.52
N ARG A 91 12.17 31.43 1.33
CA ARG A 91 12.70 32.24 0.22
C ARG A 91 11.71 33.29 -0.25
N LEU A 92 10.42 32.95 -0.29
CA LEU A 92 9.35 33.91 -0.62
C LEU A 92 9.32 35.06 0.40
N SER A 93 9.38 34.74 1.69
CA SER A 93 9.41 35.75 2.77
C SER A 93 10.60 36.70 2.63
N ASP A 94 11.78 36.19 2.27
CA ASP A 94 12.97 37.04 2.11
C ASP A 94 12.86 37.96 0.89
N ILE A 95 12.32 37.45 -0.23
CA ILE A 95 12.02 38.27 -1.42
C ILE A 95 11.00 39.37 -1.09
N GLU A 96 9.97 39.08 -0.29
CA GLU A 96 8.97 40.08 0.14
C GLU A 96 9.60 41.20 0.98
N LYS A 97 10.58 40.88 1.84
CA LYS A 97 11.33 41.89 2.61
C LYS A 97 12.18 42.76 1.69
N GLU A 98 12.95 42.16 0.79
CA GLU A 98 13.78 42.90 -0.17
C GLU A 98 12.95 43.85 -1.03
N LEU A 99 11.77 43.39 -1.49
CA LEU A 99 10.85 44.21 -2.26
C LEU A 99 10.33 45.42 -1.45
N ASN A 100 10.00 45.21 -0.18
CA ASN A 100 9.57 46.29 0.71
C ASN A 100 10.69 47.32 0.96
N ASP A 101 11.91 46.86 1.16
CA ASP A 101 13.07 47.75 1.33
C ASP A 101 13.33 48.60 0.08
N LEU A 102 13.28 47.98 -1.10
CA LEU A 102 13.39 48.68 -2.38
C LEU A 102 12.28 49.71 -2.56
N LYS A 103 11.04 49.36 -2.23
CA LYS A 103 9.88 50.26 -2.30
C LYS A 103 10.05 51.47 -1.37
N ASN A 104 10.56 51.27 -0.16
CA ASN A 104 10.81 52.34 0.80
C ASN A 104 11.94 53.29 0.34
N ARG A 105 13.03 52.73 -0.21
CA ARG A 105 14.13 53.51 -0.79
C ARG A 105 13.66 54.38 -1.95
N LEU A 106 12.88 53.81 -2.87
CA LEU A 106 12.33 54.53 -4.02
C LEU A 106 11.44 55.70 -3.58
N LYS A 107 10.54 55.46 -2.60
CA LYS A 107 9.71 56.52 -2.01
C LYS A 107 10.55 57.65 -1.43
N GLY A 108 11.59 57.32 -0.66
CA GLY A 108 12.52 58.29 -0.11
C GLY A 108 13.16 59.16 -1.20
N THR A 109 13.73 58.53 -2.23
CA THR A 109 14.35 59.25 -3.36
C THR A 109 13.38 60.19 -4.08
N LEU A 110 12.13 59.76 -4.32
CA LEU A 110 11.11 60.58 -4.96
C LEU A 110 10.77 61.82 -4.12
N ILE A 111 10.66 61.68 -2.78
CA ILE A 111 10.40 62.82 -1.89
C ILE A 111 11.51 63.87 -1.99
N PHE A 112 12.78 63.45 -2.05
CA PHE A 112 13.91 64.38 -2.20
C PHE A 112 13.96 65.06 -3.57
N LYS A 113 13.54 64.37 -4.64
CA LYS A 113 13.57 64.93 -6.01
C LYS A 113 12.45 65.93 -6.30
N THR A 114 11.40 65.93 -5.47
CA THR A 114 10.20 66.77 -5.65
C THR A 114 10.20 68.01 -4.74
N ARG A 115 11.23 68.16 -3.89
CA ARG A 115 11.50 69.35 -3.07
C ARG A 115 12.58 70.21 -3.72
#